data_AF-A0A382KLZ8-F1
#
_entry.id   AF-A0A382KLZ8-F1
#
_cell.length_a   1.000
_cell.length_b   1.000
_cell.length_c   1.000
_cell.angle_alpha   90.00
_cell.angle_beta   90.00
_cell.angle_gamma   90.00
#
_symmetry.space_group_name_H-M   'P 1'
#
loop_
_entity.id
_entity.type
_entity.pdbx_description
1 polymer ?
#
loop_
_entity_poly.entity_id
_entity_poly.type
_entity_poly.pdbx_seq_one_letter_code
_entity_poly.pdbx_strand_id
1 'polypeptide(L)'
;MIEWKEKEVVYPVNTLKKITWTVKPTRGEHILLQDKMVMQIINDAQWKSPIYFAITVPTRNRIGLDDYLEMDGMAYHLISEKSKQINPIKMEENLNKYTYKTLTNPITKKYYSLLLRNYHSIYAQLAVYHYLDYIKFEKDKTDEIKRQRVEKILDEMFYKLPSDLIPYSENLYYQMGAVYYHIGNEEKSKKILTDILNKNPYEQKAKDLLEKIKNK
;
A
#
# COMPACT_ATOMS: atom_id res chain seq x y z
N MET A 1 -33.18 4.79 17.38
CA MET A 1 -31.70 4.95 17.40
C MET A 1 -31.40 6.39 17.77
N ILE A 2 -30.38 6.64 18.60
CA ILE A 2 -30.00 8.01 18.97
C ILE A 2 -29.28 8.65 17.78
N GLU A 3 -29.65 9.89 17.45
CA GLU A 3 -28.96 10.71 16.44
C GLU A 3 -27.50 10.91 16.83
N TRP A 4 -26.58 10.75 15.87
CA TRP A 4 -25.17 11.02 16.07
C TRP A 4 -24.83 12.33 15.36
N LYS A 5 -24.35 13.31 16.11
CA LYS A 5 -23.76 14.52 15.53
C LYS A 5 -22.26 14.32 15.41
N GLU A 6 -21.70 14.77 14.29
CA GLU A 6 -20.26 14.80 14.07
C GLU A 6 -19.58 15.46 15.28
N LYS A 7 -18.62 14.76 15.87
CA LYS A 7 -17.90 15.25 17.03
C LYS A 7 -16.50 14.67 17.10
N GLU A 8 -15.62 15.44 17.72
CA GLU A 8 -14.31 14.96 18.10
C GLU A 8 -14.42 13.97 19.28
N VAL A 9 -13.64 12.90 19.23
CA VAL A 9 -13.52 11.92 20.29
C VAL A 9 -12.06 11.71 20.65
N VAL A 10 -11.81 11.36 21.90
CA VAL A 10 -10.46 11.12 22.44
C VAL A 10 -10.43 9.77 23.11
N TYR A 11 -9.57 8.87 22.63
CA TYR A 11 -9.40 7.54 23.20
C TYR A 11 -7.92 7.12 23.18
N PRO A 12 -7.47 6.29 24.14
CA PRO A 12 -8.18 5.84 25.34
C PRO A 12 -8.32 6.96 26.39
N VAL A 13 -9.43 6.99 27.15
CA VAL A 13 -9.73 8.15 28.02
C VAL A 13 -8.78 8.29 29.22
N ASN A 14 -8.27 7.18 29.77
CA ASN A 14 -7.49 7.13 31.03
C ASN A 14 -6.01 6.75 30.81
N THR A 15 -5.38 7.29 29.77
CA THR A 15 -3.98 6.97 29.42
C THR A 15 -3.20 8.21 29.02
N LEU A 16 -1.87 8.18 29.09
CA LEU A 16 -1.04 9.29 28.59
C LEU A 16 -1.03 9.36 27.06
N LYS A 17 -0.96 8.21 26.39
CA LYS A 17 -1.01 8.11 24.93
C LYS A 17 -2.46 8.08 24.47
N LYS A 18 -2.90 9.10 23.75
CA LYS A 18 -4.27 9.20 23.22
C LYS A 18 -4.23 9.61 21.76
N ILE A 19 -5.27 9.22 21.03
CA ILE A 19 -5.56 9.74 19.70
C ILE A 19 -6.85 10.54 19.75
N THR A 20 -6.91 11.56 18.90
CA THR A 20 -8.06 12.46 18.77
C THR A 20 -8.47 12.51 17.33
N TRP A 21 -9.74 12.22 17.05
CA TRP A 21 -10.26 12.26 15.68
C TRP A 21 -11.76 12.56 15.65
N THR A 22 -12.23 12.96 14.46
CA THR A 22 -13.64 13.29 14.25
C THR A 22 -14.43 12.08 13.79
N VAL A 23 -15.48 11.74 14.53
CA VAL A 23 -16.40 10.65 14.19
C VAL A 23 -17.68 11.22 13.59
N LYS A 24 -17.88 10.93 12.30
CA LYS A 24 -19.08 11.30 11.54
C LYS A 24 -20.16 10.22 11.67
N PRO A 25 -21.44 10.55 11.39
CA PRO A 25 -22.46 9.52 11.17
C PRO A 25 -22.01 8.53 10.10
N THR A 26 -22.24 7.25 10.32
CA THR A 26 -21.84 6.17 9.41
C THR A 26 -23.01 5.59 8.61
N ARG A 27 -24.25 5.88 9.03
CA ARG A 27 -25.47 5.56 8.28
C ARG A 27 -26.56 6.60 8.53
N GLY A 28 -26.84 7.44 7.53
CA GLY A 28 -27.77 8.55 7.69
C GLY A 28 -27.27 9.49 8.79
N GLU A 29 -28.13 9.83 9.75
CA GLU A 29 -27.79 10.65 10.91
C GLU A 29 -27.42 9.82 12.15
N HIS A 30 -27.03 8.55 11.95
CA HIS A 30 -26.71 7.62 13.03
C HIS A 30 -25.32 7.01 12.89
N ILE A 31 -24.81 6.50 14.01
CA ILE A 31 -23.62 5.66 14.07
C ILE A 31 -24.02 4.20 14.32
N LEU A 32 -23.43 3.27 13.58
CA LEU A 32 -23.72 1.84 13.73
C LEU A 32 -23.07 1.26 14.99
N LEU A 33 -23.64 0.15 15.48
CA LEU A 33 -23.10 -0.55 16.65
C LEU A 33 -21.65 -0.99 16.45
N GLN A 34 -21.31 -1.51 15.26
CA GLN A 34 -19.95 -1.93 14.90
C GLN A 34 -18.93 -0.79 15.04
N ASP A 35 -19.32 0.45 14.71
CA ASP A 35 -18.44 1.62 14.76
C ASP A 35 -18.23 2.08 16.21
N LYS A 36 -19.27 1.96 17.04
CA LYS A 36 -19.15 2.13 18.49
C LYS A 36 -18.23 1.08 19.11
N MET A 37 -18.29 -0.16 18.63
CA MET A 37 -17.40 -1.23 19.10
C MET A 37 -15.93 -0.92 18.80
N VAL A 38 -15.61 -0.30 17.66
CA VAL A 38 -14.23 0.13 17.37
C VAL A 38 -13.73 1.12 18.43
N MET A 39 -14.51 2.15 18.76
CA MET A 39 -14.14 3.10 19.83
C MET A 39 -13.96 2.41 21.18
N GLN A 40 -14.84 1.47 21.53
CA GLN A 40 -14.75 0.70 22.77
C GLN A 40 -13.48 -0.17 22.80
N ILE A 41 -13.17 -0.87 21.72
CA ILE A 41 -11.94 -1.68 21.60
C ILE A 41 -10.70 -0.81 21.80
N ILE A 42 -10.64 0.37 21.18
CA ILE A 42 -9.51 1.31 21.36
C ILE A 42 -9.40 1.72 22.82
N ASN A 43 -10.52 2.07 23.45
CA ASN A 43 -10.54 2.49 24.83
C ASN A 43 -10.08 1.39 25.80
N ASP A 44 -10.53 0.17 25.59
CA ASP A 44 -10.27 -0.96 26.47
C ASP A 44 -8.88 -1.56 26.26
N ALA A 45 -8.39 -1.58 25.02
CA ALA A 45 -7.05 -2.07 24.71
C ALA A 45 -5.96 -1.21 25.36
N GLN A 46 -6.18 0.10 25.53
CA GLN A 46 -5.23 1.02 26.16
C GLN A 46 -3.80 0.93 25.58
N TRP A 47 -3.67 0.60 24.29
CA TRP A 47 -2.40 0.29 23.60
C TRP A 47 -1.62 -0.91 24.17
N LYS A 48 -2.19 -1.67 25.12
CA LYS A 48 -1.61 -2.91 25.66
C LYS A 48 -1.73 -4.08 24.68
N SER A 49 -2.72 -4.02 23.79
CA SER A 49 -2.92 -4.96 22.69
C SER A 49 -2.93 -4.20 21.37
N PRO A 50 -2.24 -4.68 20.32
CA PRO A 50 -2.24 -4.01 19.03
C PRO A 50 -3.58 -4.19 18.33
N ILE A 51 -4.03 -3.14 17.65
CA ILE A 51 -5.31 -3.11 16.94
C ILE A 51 -5.04 -3.03 15.45
N TYR A 52 -5.61 -3.95 14.68
CA TYR A 52 -5.42 -4.05 13.24
C TYR A 52 -6.74 -4.02 12.47
N PHE A 53 -6.73 -3.34 11.33
CA PHE A 53 -7.77 -3.42 10.31
C PHE A 53 -7.26 -4.18 9.10
N ALA A 54 -8.04 -5.10 8.54
CA ALA A 54 -7.66 -5.75 7.29
C ALA A 54 -7.55 -4.71 6.15
N ILE A 55 -6.64 -4.92 5.19
CA ILE A 55 -6.44 -3.99 4.07
C ILE A 55 -7.71 -3.80 3.21
N THR A 56 -8.62 -4.79 3.24
CA THR A 56 -9.89 -4.78 2.51
C THR A 56 -10.98 -3.97 3.20
N VAL A 57 -10.76 -3.48 4.42
CA VAL A 57 -11.71 -2.60 5.10
C VAL A 57 -11.69 -1.25 4.38
N PRO A 58 -12.81 -0.82 3.75
CA PRO A 58 -12.85 0.44 3.03
C PRO A 58 -12.74 1.62 4.01
N THR A 59 -12.16 2.74 3.56
CA THR A 59 -11.98 3.97 4.35
C THR A 59 -13.22 4.40 5.14
N ARG A 60 -14.41 4.34 4.50
CA ARG A 60 -15.69 4.69 5.15
C ARG A 60 -16.02 3.85 6.39
N ASN A 61 -15.46 2.65 6.52
CA ASN A 61 -15.67 1.72 7.63
C ASN A 61 -14.56 1.82 8.70
N ARG A 62 -13.61 2.76 8.56
CA ARG A 62 -12.52 3.01 9.51
C ARG A 62 -12.81 4.16 10.47
N ILE A 63 -14.04 4.69 10.42
CA ILE A 63 -14.57 5.70 11.34
C ILE A 63 -13.70 6.97 11.51
N GLY A 64 -12.93 7.33 10.49
CA GLY A 64 -12.06 8.52 10.49
C GLY A 64 -10.67 8.31 11.09
N LEU A 65 -10.25 7.06 11.31
CA LEU A 65 -8.95 6.72 11.91
C LEU A 65 -7.76 6.76 10.93
N ASP A 66 -7.96 7.10 9.65
CA ASP A 66 -6.91 6.96 8.62
C ASP A 66 -5.60 7.69 8.95
N ASP A 67 -5.67 8.85 9.62
CA ASP A 67 -4.49 9.59 10.10
C ASP A 67 -3.64 8.82 11.12
N TYR A 68 -4.19 7.78 11.74
CA TYR A 68 -3.55 6.96 12.78
C TYR A 68 -3.31 5.52 12.33
N LEU A 69 -3.54 5.21 11.05
CA LEU A 69 -3.35 3.88 10.49
C LEU A 69 -2.05 3.79 9.69
N GLU A 70 -1.18 2.86 10.06
CA GLU A 70 0.02 2.50 9.29
C GLU A 70 -0.18 1.17 8.57
N MET A 71 0.08 1.11 7.26
CA MET A 71 0.09 -0.16 6.55
C MET A 71 1.33 -0.98 6.93
N ASP A 72 1.13 -2.12 7.58
CA ASP A 72 2.17 -3.11 7.93
C ASP A 72 2.27 -4.23 6.87
N GLY A 73 1.48 -4.14 5.80
CA GLY A 73 1.34 -5.17 4.77
C GLY A 73 -0.14 -5.45 4.49
N MET A 74 -0.60 -6.67 4.78
CA MET A 74 -2.01 -7.06 4.55
C MET A 74 -3.00 -6.49 5.59
N ALA A 75 -2.50 -5.69 6.54
CA ALA A 75 -3.29 -5.03 7.56
C ALA A 75 -2.76 -3.61 7.81
N TYR A 76 -3.67 -2.74 8.28
CA TYR A 76 -3.36 -1.45 8.83
C TYR A 76 -3.29 -1.56 10.36
N HIS A 77 -2.19 -1.15 10.95
CA HIS A 77 -1.98 -1.03 12.38
C HIS A 77 -2.47 0.33 12.87
N LEU A 78 -3.34 0.34 13.87
CA LEU A 78 -3.71 1.57 14.57
C LEU A 78 -2.63 1.94 15.59
N ILE A 79 -2.03 3.11 15.42
CA ILE A 79 -0.98 3.64 16.27
C ILE A 79 -1.43 4.91 17.02
N SER A 80 -0.70 5.28 18.06
CA SER A 80 -1.04 6.44 18.90
C SER A 80 -0.56 7.79 18.34
N GLU A 81 0.12 7.79 17.19
CA GLU A 81 0.72 8.97 16.55
C GLU A 81 0.19 9.11 15.13
N LYS A 82 0.27 10.32 14.57
CA LYS A 82 -0.13 10.51 13.18
C LYS A 82 0.84 9.77 12.25
N SER A 83 0.26 8.89 11.45
CA SER A 83 0.94 7.94 10.58
C SER A 83 1.50 8.59 9.31
N LYS A 84 2.59 8.01 8.79
CA LYS A 84 3.10 8.29 7.43
C LYS A 84 2.40 7.45 6.34
N GLN A 85 1.23 6.92 6.65
CA GLN A 85 0.39 5.99 5.88
C GLN A 85 0.94 4.57 5.75
N ILE A 86 2.26 4.38 5.77
CA ILE A 86 2.90 3.05 5.73
C ILE A 86 3.98 2.88 6.79
N ASN A 87 4.21 1.64 7.20
CA ASN A 87 5.35 1.23 8.02
C ASN A 87 6.32 0.39 7.17
N PRO A 88 7.36 1.00 6.58
CA PRO A 88 8.22 0.31 5.61
C PRO A 88 8.99 -0.85 6.23
N ILE A 89 9.38 -0.74 7.50
CA ILE A 89 10.12 -1.77 8.22
C ILE A 89 9.22 -3.00 8.42
N LYS A 90 8.01 -2.81 8.95
CA LYS A 90 7.05 -3.91 9.16
C LYS A 90 6.57 -4.51 7.84
N MET A 91 6.33 -3.69 6.82
CA MET A 91 5.98 -4.18 5.49
C MET A 91 7.05 -5.10 4.93
N GLU A 92 8.33 -4.72 4.98
CA GLU A 92 9.43 -5.57 4.53
C GLU A 92 9.53 -6.87 5.33
N GLU A 93 9.48 -6.78 6.66
CA GLU A 93 9.47 -7.97 7.53
C GLU A 93 8.33 -8.93 7.16
N ASN A 94 7.13 -8.40 6.92
CA ASN A 94 5.96 -9.21 6.65
C ASN A 94 5.96 -9.79 5.22
N LEU A 95 6.37 -9.02 4.21
CA LEU A 95 6.54 -9.51 2.83
C LEU A 95 7.55 -10.67 2.74
N ASN A 96 8.58 -10.66 3.59
CA ASN A 96 9.54 -11.75 3.69
C ASN A 96 8.97 -13.00 4.38
N LYS A 97 7.95 -12.85 5.23
CA LYS A 97 7.26 -13.96 5.91
C LYS A 97 6.11 -14.53 5.12
N TYR A 98 5.50 -13.76 4.22
CA TYR A 98 4.40 -14.25 3.39
C TYR A 98 4.87 -15.39 2.46
N THR A 99 4.06 -16.44 2.38
CA THR A 99 4.31 -17.59 1.50
C THR A 99 3.57 -17.48 0.18
N TYR A 100 4.31 -17.62 -0.91
CA TYR A 100 3.82 -17.56 -2.29
C TYR A 100 3.71 -18.96 -2.93
N LYS A 101 4.03 -20.02 -2.17
CA LYS A 101 4.20 -21.41 -2.66
C LYS A 101 2.97 -22.01 -3.35
N THR A 102 1.77 -21.57 -2.97
CA THR A 102 0.51 -22.13 -3.49
C THR A 102 -0.10 -21.29 -4.60
N LEU A 103 0.51 -20.16 -4.98
CA LEU A 103 -0.09 -19.22 -5.92
C LEU A 103 -0.09 -19.74 -7.37
N THR A 104 0.82 -20.65 -7.72
CA THR A 104 0.91 -21.24 -9.07
C THR A 104 -0.14 -22.32 -9.33
N ASN A 105 -0.94 -22.71 -8.33
CA ASN A 105 -1.98 -23.72 -8.53
C ASN A 105 -3.14 -23.14 -9.36
N PRO A 106 -3.48 -23.70 -10.54
CA PRO A 106 -4.49 -23.13 -11.44
C PRO A 106 -5.90 -23.03 -10.84
N ILE A 107 -6.26 -23.90 -9.89
CA ILE A 107 -7.55 -23.81 -9.16
C ILE A 107 -7.56 -22.56 -8.26
N THR A 108 -6.41 -22.18 -7.72
CA THR A 108 -6.27 -21.09 -6.74
C THR A 108 -6.32 -19.71 -7.41
N LYS A 109 -5.85 -19.55 -8.65
CA LYS A 109 -5.76 -18.26 -9.36
C LYS A 109 -7.09 -17.50 -9.44
N LYS A 110 -8.22 -18.19 -9.65
CA LYS A 110 -9.56 -17.57 -9.73
C LYS A 110 -10.02 -17.02 -8.39
N TYR A 111 -9.75 -17.73 -7.29
CA TYR A 111 -10.26 -17.40 -5.95
C TYR A 111 -9.35 -16.42 -5.19
N TYR A 112 -8.06 -16.35 -5.50
CA TYR A 112 -7.11 -15.46 -4.80
C TYR A 112 -6.73 -14.20 -5.58
N SER A 113 -7.43 -13.86 -6.65
CA SER A 113 -7.15 -12.66 -7.45
C SER A 113 -7.09 -11.37 -6.62
N LEU A 114 -7.97 -11.23 -5.62
CA LEU A 114 -7.98 -10.11 -4.67
C LEU A 114 -6.75 -10.12 -3.75
N LEU A 115 -6.39 -11.29 -3.22
CA LEU A 115 -5.21 -11.46 -2.37
C LEU A 115 -3.93 -11.10 -3.14
N LEU A 116 -3.80 -11.61 -4.37
CA LEU A 116 -2.69 -11.32 -5.26
C LEU A 116 -2.58 -9.83 -5.59
N ARG A 117 -3.72 -9.18 -5.89
CA ARG A 117 -3.77 -7.72 -6.10
C ARG A 117 -3.34 -6.95 -4.86
N ASN A 118 -3.73 -7.39 -3.67
CA ASN A 118 -3.31 -6.76 -2.42
C ASN A 118 -1.80 -6.91 -2.19
N TYR A 119 -1.21 -8.10 -2.41
CA TYR A 119 0.24 -8.27 -2.33
C TYR A 119 0.99 -7.39 -3.32
N HIS A 120 0.49 -7.29 -4.56
CA HIS A 120 1.09 -6.45 -5.59
C HIS A 120 1.03 -4.97 -5.21
N SER A 121 -0.08 -4.51 -4.62
CA SER A 121 -0.23 -3.15 -4.10
C SER A 121 0.72 -2.86 -2.92
N ILE A 122 0.95 -3.83 -2.03
CA ILE A 122 1.87 -3.68 -0.89
C ILE A 122 3.31 -3.50 -1.40
N TYR A 123 3.74 -4.33 -2.35
CA TYR A 123 5.06 -4.20 -2.98
C TYR A 123 5.22 -2.83 -3.67
N ALA A 124 4.23 -2.42 -4.46
CA ALA A 124 4.27 -1.15 -5.17
C ALA A 124 4.33 0.06 -4.22
N GLN A 125 3.54 0.06 -3.15
CA GLN A 125 3.58 1.13 -2.13
C GLN A 125 4.94 1.20 -1.43
N LEU A 126 5.52 0.05 -1.11
CA LEU A 126 6.85 -0.01 -0.51
C LEU A 126 7.93 0.50 -1.48
N ALA A 127 7.88 0.11 -2.76
CA ALA A 127 8.80 0.60 -3.78
C ALA A 127 8.69 2.12 -3.97
N VAL A 128 7.46 2.65 -4.03
CA VAL A 128 7.20 4.10 -4.16
C VAL A 128 7.71 4.85 -2.94
N TYR A 129 7.52 4.33 -1.73
CA TYR A 129 8.05 4.96 -0.51
C TYR A 129 9.58 5.11 -0.57
N HIS A 130 10.29 4.03 -0.88
CA HIS A 130 11.76 4.08 -0.98
C HIS A 130 12.23 4.90 -2.18
N TYR A 131 11.46 4.92 -3.27
CA TYR A 131 11.74 5.81 -4.40
C TYR A 131 11.60 7.29 -4.02
N LEU A 132 10.54 7.66 -3.29
CA LEU A 132 10.36 9.01 -2.77
C LEU A 132 11.47 9.39 -1.78
N ASP A 133 11.92 8.45 -0.96
CA ASP A 133 13.07 8.67 -0.07
C ASP A 133 14.36 8.85 -0.87
N TYR A 134 14.59 8.04 -1.91
CA TYR A 134 15.74 8.17 -2.81
C TYR A 134 15.78 9.54 -3.50
N ILE A 135 14.66 9.99 -4.09
CA ILE A 135 14.64 11.27 -4.83
C ILE A 135 14.68 12.51 -3.93
N LYS A 136 14.27 12.42 -2.66
CA LYS A 136 14.36 13.56 -1.73
C LYS A 136 15.80 14.05 -1.51
N PHE A 137 16.78 13.17 -1.73
CA PHE A 137 18.21 13.49 -1.63
C PHE A 137 18.86 13.70 -3.02
N GLU A 138 18.06 14.03 -4.04
CA GLU A 138 18.47 14.19 -5.45
C GLU A 138 19.62 15.18 -5.72
N LYS A 139 20.00 16.03 -4.75
CA LYS A 139 21.14 16.93 -4.94
C LYS A 139 22.45 16.18 -5.23
N ASP A 140 22.58 14.94 -4.77
CA ASP A 140 23.81 14.16 -4.97
C ASP A 140 23.68 12.89 -5.81
N LYS A 141 22.48 12.41 -6.20
CA LYS A 141 22.24 11.21 -7.08
C LYS A 141 23.20 10.01 -6.87
N THR A 142 23.73 9.82 -5.66
CA THR A 142 24.84 8.88 -5.39
C THR A 142 24.52 7.92 -4.25
N ASP A 143 23.32 8.00 -3.66
CA ASP A 143 22.88 7.01 -2.68
C ASP A 143 22.47 5.71 -3.39
N GLU A 144 23.50 5.02 -3.85
CA GLU A 144 23.43 3.75 -4.56
C GLU A 144 22.75 2.68 -3.69
N ILE A 145 22.88 2.77 -2.37
CA ILE A 145 22.21 1.85 -1.43
C ILE A 145 20.68 2.03 -1.52
N LYS A 146 20.18 3.28 -1.49
CA LYS A 146 18.75 3.55 -1.64
C LYS A 146 18.26 3.18 -3.04
N ARG A 147 19.03 3.49 -4.09
CA ARG A 147 18.72 3.10 -5.47
C ARG A 147 18.54 1.58 -5.60
N GLN A 148 19.53 0.81 -5.12
CA GLN A 148 19.51 -0.65 -5.13
C GLN A 148 18.36 -1.22 -4.30
N ARG A 149 17.98 -0.56 -3.20
CA ARG A 149 16.82 -0.98 -2.39
C ARG A 149 15.53 -0.88 -3.18
N VAL A 150 15.29 0.22 -3.89
CA VAL A 150 14.11 0.39 -4.76
C VAL A 150 14.09 -0.71 -5.83
N GLU A 151 15.23 -0.92 -6.50
CA GLU A 151 15.38 -1.94 -7.54
C GLU A 151 15.07 -3.34 -7.02
N LYS A 152 15.63 -3.70 -5.86
CA LYS A 152 15.41 -5.00 -5.21
C LYS A 152 13.93 -5.24 -4.91
N ILE A 153 13.22 -4.25 -4.38
CA ILE A 153 11.79 -4.39 -4.04
C ILE A 153 10.96 -4.64 -5.30
N LEU A 154 11.24 -3.92 -6.38
CA LEU A 154 10.57 -4.11 -7.67
C LEU A 154 10.88 -5.49 -8.26
N ASP A 155 12.15 -5.93 -8.21
CA ASP A 155 12.57 -7.24 -8.70
C ASP A 155 11.86 -8.37 -7.94
N GLU A 156 11.80 -8.27 -6.61
CA GLU A 156 11.07 -9.22 -5.78
C GLU A 156 9.58 -9.26 -6.13
N MET A 157 8.97 -8.09 -6.37
CA MET A 157 7.58 -8.01 -6.81
C MET A 157 7.38 -8.79 -8.11
N PHE A 158 8.13 -8.47 -9.17
CA PHE A 158 7.94 -9.12 -10.47
C PHE A 158 8.34 -10.60 -10.46
N TYR A 159 9.26 -11.03 -9.59
CA TYR A 159 9.62 -12.43 -9.40
C TYR A 159 8.53 -13.23 -8.68
N LYS A 160 8.01 -12.73 -7.54
CA LYS A 160 7.01 -13.44 -6.73
C LYS A 160 5.59 -13.33 -7.28
N LEU A 161 5.31 -12.27 -8.05
CA LEU A 161 3.99 -11.87 -8.52
C LEU A 161 4.00 -11.54 -10.03
N PRO A 162 4.34 -12.51 -10.89
CA PRO A 162 4.49 -12.28 -12.32
C PRO A 162 3.15 -11.90 -13.00
N SER A 163 3.25 -11.24 -14.15
CA SER A 163 2.10 -10.58 -14.81
C SER A 163 1.06 -11.52 -15.40
N ASP A 164 1.40 -12.79 -15.54
CA ASP A 164 0.51 -13.87 -15.92
C ASP A 164 -0.30 -14.39 -14.73
N LEU A 165 0.23 -14.29 -13.51
CA LEU A 165 -0.41 -14.78 -12.28
C LEU A 165 -1.53 -13.85 -11.78
N ILE A 166 -1.37 -12.54 -11.97
CA ILE A 166 -2.24 -11.51 -11.39
C ILE A 166 -3.08 -10.86 -12.48
N PRO A 167 -4.32 -10.44 -12.21
CA PRO A 167 -5.04 -9.58 -13.13
C PRO A 167 -4.21 -8.33 -13.44
N TYR A 168 -3.86 -8.17 -14.71
CA TYR A 168 -3.00 -7.12 -15.20
C TYR A 168 -3.54 -5.73 -14.86
N SER A 169 -2.68 -4.84 -14.36
CA SER A 169 -3.00 -3.45 -14.09
C SER A 169 -2.02 -2.55 -14.83
N GLU A 170 -2.43 -2.11 -16.01
CA GLU A 170 -1.59 -1.29 -16.90
C GLU A 170 -1.01 -0.06 -16.21
N ASN A 171 -1.84 0.73 -15.53
CA ASN A 171 -1.39 1.93 -14.82
C ASN A 171 -0.34 1.61 -13.74
N LEU A 172 -0.51 0.51 -13.01
CA LEU A 172 0.45 0.10 -11.99
C LEU A 172 1.77 -0.34 -12.63
N TYR A 173 1.71 -1.14 -13.69
CA TYR A 173 2.89 -1.60 -14.42
C TYR A 173 3.65 -0.41 -15.03
N TYR A 174 2.93 0.57 -15.59
CA TYR A 174 3.52 1.81 -16.08
C TYR A 174 4.26 2.56 -14.97
N GLN A 175 3.64 2.71 -13.79
CA GLN A 175 4.29 3.35 -12.63
C GLN A 175 5.58 2.61 -12.24
N MET A 176 5.57 1.28 -12.19
CA MET A 176 6.77 0.50 -11.83
C MET A 176 7.87 0.60 -12.90
N GLY A 177 7.48 0.59 -14.19
CA GLY A 177 8.41 0.84 -15.30
C GLY A 177 9.03 2.24 -15.23
N ALA A 178 8.23 3.26 -14.93
CA ALA A 178 8.72 4.62 -14.72
C ALA A 178 9.68 4.71 -13.52
N VAL A 179 9.41 4.02 -12.42
CA VAL A 179 10.36 3.96 -11.29
C VAL A 179 11.68 3.33 -11.72
N TYR A 180 11.69 2.20 -12.42
CA TYR A 180 12.92 1.61 -12.96
C TYR A 180 13.71 2.59 -13.83
N TYR A 181 13.03 3.32 -14.72
CA TYR A 181 13.66 4.37 -15.53
C TYR A 181 14.30 5.46 -14.66
N HIS A 182 13.58 5.98 -13.67
CA HIS A 182 14.06 7.07 -12.82
C HIS A 182 15.22 6.67 -11.90
N ILE A 183 15.31 5.39 -11.52
CA ILE A 183 16.47 4.85 -10.79
C ILE A 183 17.60 4.36 -11.72
N GLY A 184 17.53 4.64 -13.02
CA GLY A 184 18.58 4.37 -14.00
C GLY A 184 18.59 2.95 -14.59
N ASN A 185 17.64 2.07 -14.23
CA ASN A 185 17.53 0.75 -14.86
C ASN A 185 16.61 0.81 -16.09
N GLU A 186 17.18 1.30 -17.18
CA GLU A 186 16.49 1.45 -18.46
C GLU A 186 16.12 0.11 -19.11
N GLU A 187 16.91 -0.95 -18.90
CA GLU A 187 16.63 -2.28 -19.46
C GLU A 187 15.33 -2.87 -18.90
N LYS A 188 15.19 -2.89 -17.56
CA LYS A 188 13.98 -3.38 -16.90
C LYS A 188 12.78 -2.49 -17.20
N SER A 189 12.98 -1.17 -17.30
CA SER A 189 11.95 -0.25 -17.77
C SER A 189 11.49 -0.62 -19.19
N LYS A 190 12.39 -0.77 -20.16
CA LYS A 190 12.05 -1.15 -21.54
C LYS A 190 11.24 -2.45 -21.60
N LYS A 191 11.64 -3.45 -20.81
CA LYS A 191 10.93 -4.73 -20.73
C LYS A 191 9.47 -4.54 -20.29
N ILE A 192 9.25 -3.84 -19.18
CA ILE A 192 7.88 -3.60 -18.66
C ILE A 192 7.04 -2.77 -19.63
N LEU A 193 7.62 -1.71 -20.23
CA LEU A 193 6.92 -0.87 -21.21
C LEU A 193 6.54 -1.63 -22.47
N THR A 194 7.42 -2.53 -22.92
CA THR A 194 7.14 -3.42 -24.06
C THR A 194 6.05 -4.42 -23.72
N ASP A 195 6.06 -5.01 -22.52
CA ASP A 195 5.01 -5.89 -22.04
C ASP A 195 3.65 -5.18 -21.96
N ILE A 196 3.63 -3.89 -21.57
CA ILE A 196 2.43 -3.05 -21.63
C ILE A 196 1.92 -2.93 -23.08
N LEU A 197 2.78 -2.55 -24.01
CA LEU A 197 2.39 -2.30 -25.40
C LEU A 197 2.00 -3.58 -26.15
N ASN A 198 2.58 -4.73 -25.80
CA ASN A 198 2.17 -6.02 -26.33
C ASN A 198 0.73 -6.39 -25.93
N LYS A 199 0.27 -5.94 -24.75
CA LYS A 199 -1.10 -6.17 -24.26
C LYS A 199 -2.06 -5.07 -24.71
N ASN A 200 -1.59 -3.83 -24.79
CA ASN A 200 -2.35 -2.67 -25.23
C ASN A 200 -1.46 -1.75 -26.11
N PRO A 201 -1.50 -1.93 -27.44
CA PRO A 201 -0.69 -1.13 -28.37
C PRO A 201 -1.04 0.36 -28.40
N TYR A 202 -2.07 0.82 -27.69
CA TYR A 202 -2.53 2.21 -27.68
C TYR A 202 -2.17 2.97 -26.40
N GLU A 203 -1.48 2.35 -25.43
CA GLU A 203 -1.08 3.03 -24.18
C GLU A 203 0.00 4.11 -24.45
N GLN A 204 -0.44 5.36 -24.52
CA GLN A 204 0.39 6.47 -24.96
C GLN A 204 1.55 6.75 -23.98
N LYS A 205 1.32 6.65 -22.67
CA LYS A 205 2.37 6.94 -21.69
C LYS A 205 3.53 5.96 -21.82
N ALA A 206 3.21 4.69 -22.09
CA ALA A 206 4.23 3.67 -22.29
C ALA A 206 5.03 3.89 -23.57
N LYS A 207 4.39 4.33 -24.67
CA LYS A 207 5.08 4.72 -25.91
C LYS A 207 6.02 5.89 -25.67
N ASP A 208 5.53 6.97 -25.06
CA ASP A 208 6.30 8.19 -24.85
C ASP A 208 7.55 7.94 -24.01
N LEU A 209 7.40 7.17 -22.91
CA LEU A 209 8.53 6.82 -22.07
C LEU A 209 9.50 5.88 -22.79
N LEU A 210 9.01 4.90 -23.56
CA LEU A 210 9.87 3.98 -24.30
C LEU A 210 10.70 4.70 -25.37
N GLU A 211 10.09 5.65 -26.10
CA GLU A 211 10.80 6.50 -27.07
C GLU A 211 11.84 7.39 -26.39
N LYS A 212 11.53 7.96 -25.22
CA LYS A 212 12.51 8.73 -24.44
C LYS A 212 13.75 7.92 -24.07
N ILE A 213 13.60 6.61 -23.80
CA ILE A 213 14.73 5.73 -23.47
C ILE A 213 15.54 5.37 -24.74
N LYS A 214 14.90 5.26 -25.92
CA LYS A 214 15.61 4.96 -27.18
C LYS A 214 16.44 6.14 -27.69
N ASN A 215 16.00 7.36 -27.41
CA ASN A 215 16.60 8.59 -27.93
C ASN A 215 17.67 9.20 -27.01
N LYS A 216 18.20 8.41 -26.06
CA LYS A 216 19.23 8.81 -25.10
C LYS A 216 20.55 8.13 -25.43
#